data_AF-A0A2P9D517-F1
#
_entry.id   AF-A0A2P9D517-F1
#
_cell.length_a   1.000
_cell.length_b   1.000
_cell.length_c   1.000
_cell.angle_alpha   90.00
_cell.angle_beta   90.00
_cell.angle_gamma   90.00
#
_symmetry.space_group_name_H-M   'P 1'
#
loop_
_entity.id
_entity.type
_entity.pdbx_description
1 polymer ?
#
loop_
_entity_poly.entity_id
_entity_poly.type
_entity_poly.pdbx_seq_one_letter_code
_entity_poly.pdbx_strand_id
1 'polypeptide(L)'
;MMDEKAYIKDYEIEKATQRLFLKLKNEKIKEDILRKSINEYKETIKIVNNLTKKINYKIIIPFSKLAFYEGEIKYTNNIYQYIGCNTYCERTSQNAHKYLEKKLDAYEKKYKIISDEINKLTKEIQLALELEQTSNINKNNINQDDDSHNSKNVFVRPDGYLEIREEYHSSDDENDNLNVTDDKFNSIYSNNNDIQEKIIKREDVLTNININENHKDEESIQNDDKHKMVKNKSLNINKQGLLNIKENYTSSSSEIDD
;
A
#
# COMPACT_ATOMS: atom_id res chain seq x y z
N MET A 1 -39.07 1.04 -12.01
CA MET A 1 -38.15 2.01 -11.38
C MET A 1 -37.19 1.20 -10.53
N MET A 2 -36.08 0.74 -11.11
CA MET A 2 -35.00 0.11 -10.32
C MET A 2 -34.26 1.21 -9.56
N ASP A 3 -33.95 0.92 -8.31
CA ASP A 3 -33.48 1.85 -7.28
C ASP A 3 -32.20 2.61 -7.64
N GLU A 4 -32.32 3.90 -7.99
CA GLU A 4 -31.17 4.83 -8.06
C GLU A 4 -30.33 4.79 -6.77
N LYS A 5 -30.96 4.49 -5.62
CA LYS A 5 -30.30 4.36 -4.32
C LYS A 5 -29.38 3.13 -4.22
N ALA A 6 -29.67 2.04 -4.94
CA ALA A 6 -28.82 0.85 -4.95
C ALA A 6 -27.58 1.08 -5.82
N TYR A 7 -27.74 1.73 -6.98
CA TYR A 7 -26.65 2.08 -7.87
C TYR A 7 -25.65 3.05 -7.24
N ILE A 8 -26.13 4.03 -6.48
CA ILE A 8 -25.27 4.98 -5.74
C ILE A 8 -24.45 4.26 -4.66
N LYS A 9 -25.05 3.31 -3.93
CA LYS A 9 -24.36 2.54 -2.89
C LYS A 9 -23.27 1.63 -3.46
N ASP A 10 -23.55 0.94 -4.56
CA ASP A 10 -22.58 0.05 -5.20
C ASP A 10 -21.38 0.84 -5.76
N TYR A 11 -21.60 2.05 -6.32
CA TYR A 11 -20.53 2.95 -6.76
C TYR A 11 -19.65 3.50 -5.60
N GLU A 12 -20.26 3.80 -4.45
CA GLU A 12 -19.52 4.23 -3.26
C GLU A 12 -18.64 3.13 -2.67
N ILE A 13 -19.12 1.88 -2.68
CA ILE A 13 -18.38 0.70 -2.23
C ILE A 13 -17.19 0.43 -3.14
N GLU A 14 -17.38 0.45 -4.46
CA GLU A 14 -16.30 0.26 -5.43
C GLU A 14 -15.20 1.33 -5.28
N LYS A 15 -15.59 2.59 -5.09
CA LYS A 15 -14.63 3.67 -4.86
C LYS A 15 -13.88 3.52 -3.53
N ALA A 16 -14.53 2.98 -2.50
CA ALA A 16 -13.90 2.72 -1.21
C ALA A 16 -12.87 1.59 -1.30
N THR A 17 -13.18 0.49 -2.00
CA THR A 17 -12.23 -0.61 -2.20
C THR A 17 -11.02 -0.16 -3.02
N GLN A 18 -11.22 0.61 -4.09
CA GLN A 18 -10.12 1.21 -4.88
C GLN A 18 -9.19 2.07 -4.02
N ARG A 19 -9.72 2.86 -3.08
CA ARG A 19 -8.91 3.67 -2.15
C ARG A 19 -8.07 2.80 -1.22
N LEU A 20 -8.63 1.70 -0.71
CA LEU A 20 -7.89 0.75 0.13
C LEU A 20 -6.74 0.08 -0.65
N PHE A 21 -6.98 -0.32 -1.90
CA PHE A 21 -5.93 -0.86 -2.77
C PHE A 21 -4.81 0.15 -3.02
N LEU A 22 -5.13 1.41 -3.31
CA LEU A 22 -4.12 2.44 -3.51
C LEU A 22 -3.31 2.69 -2.24
N LYS A 23 -3.97 2.69 -1.06
CA LYS A 23 -3.29 2.81 0.22
C LYS A 23 -2.35 1.61 0.47
N LEU A 24 -2.80 0.39 0.22
CA LEU A 24 -1.97 -0.82 0.34
C LEU A 24 -0.73 -0.74 -0.56
N LYS A 25 -0.89 -0.30 -1.81
CA LYS A 25 0.23 -0.12 -2.74
C LYS A 25 1.26 0.88 -2.22
N ASN A 26 0.80 2.01 -1.67
CA ASN A 26 1.69 3.02 -1.10
C ASN A 26 2.46 2.48 0.12
N GLU A 27 1.79 1.72 1.00
CA GLU A 27 2.48 1.10 2.14
C GLU A 27 3.50 0.04 1.71
N LYS A 28 3.21 -0.78 0.69
CA LYS A 28 4.18 -1.72 0.12
C LYS A 28 5.44 -1.02 -0.43
N ILE A 29 5.27 0.13 -1.12
CA ILE A 29 6.41 0.92 -1.62
C ILE A 29 7.27 1.41 -0.44
N LYS A 30 6.65 1.88 0.64
CA LYS A 30 7.38 2.32 1.84
C LYS A 30 8.11 1.17 2.51
N GLU A 31 7.48 0.00 2.59
CA GLU A 31 8.10 -1.23 3.09
C GLU A 31 9.36 -1.58 2.30
N ASP A 32 9.30 -1.53 0.98
CA ASP A 32 10.44 -1.82 0.10
C ASP A 32 11.60 -0.85 0.31
N ILE A 33 11.31 0.45 0.45
CA ILE A 33 12.31 1.48 0.72
C ILE A 33 12.98 1.22 2.08
N LEU A 34 12.21 0.89 3.11
CA LEU A 34 12.74 0.56 4.43
C LEU A 34 13.59 -0.71 4.39
N ARG A 35 13.15 -1.74 3.68
CA ARG A 35 13.88 -3.00 3.53
C ARG A 35 15.25 -2.79 2.87
N LYS A 36 15.31 -1.99 1.80
CA LYS A 36 16.58 -1.58 1.17
C LYS A 36 17.47 -0.83 2.15
N SER A 37 16.91 0.16 2.85
CA SER A 37 17.64 0.95 3.85
C SER A 37 18.23 0.06 4.97
N ILE A 38 17.46 -0.90 5.49
CA ILE A 38 17.91 -1.85 6.53
C ILE A 38 19.10 -2.68 6.03
N ASN A 39 19.05 -3.16 4.78
CA ASN A 39 20.15 -3.92 4.19
C ASN A 39 21.41 -3.06 4.03
N GLU A 40 21.27 -1.83 3.55
CA GLU A 40 22.38 -0.86 3.44
C GLU A 40 23.03 -0.59 4.80
N TYR A 41 22.23 -0.42 5.87
CA TYR A 41 22.77 -0.26 7.22
C TYR A 41 23.51 -1.52 7.70
N LYS A 42 22.97 -2.71 7.45
CA LYS A 42 23.62 -3.99 7.82
C LYS A 42 24.95 -4.16 7.09
N GLU A 43 25.03 -3.79 5.82
CA GLU A 43 26.28 -3.79 5.04
C GLU A 43 27.27 -2.76 5.56
N THR A 44 26.82 -1.53 5.81
CA THR A 44 27.65 -0.45 6.35
C THR A 44 28.27 -0.84 7.69
N ILE A 45 27.49 -1.46 8.57
CA ILE A 45 27.97 -1.98 9.87
C ILE A 45 29.09 -3.02 9.67
N LYS A 46 28.92 -3.95 8.72
CA LYS A 46 29.94 -4.95 8.40
C LYS A 46 31.22 -4.29 7.87
N ILE A 47 31.09 -3.28 7.02
CA ILE A 47 32.22 -2.52 6.46
C ILE A 47 32.96 -1.78 7.58
N VAL A 48 32.25 -1.05 8.44
CA VAL A 48 32.85 -0.32 9.58
C VAL A 48 33.60 -1.29 10.50
N ASN A 49 33.02 -2.45 10.82
CA ASN A 49 33.69 -3.48 11.62
C ASN A 49 34.92 -4.09 10.93
N ASN A 50 34.93 -4.14 9.61
CA ASN A 50 36.09 -4.59 8.86
C ASN A 50 37.17 -3.51 8.80
N LEU A 51 36.81 -2.23 8.66
CA LEU A 51 37.74 -1.11 8.63
C LEU A 51 38.54 -0.97 9.93
N THR A 52 37.95 -1.29 11.08
CA THR A 52 38.67 -1.24 12.37
C THR A 52 39.78 -2.29 12.53
N LYS A 53 39.92 -3.24 11.60
CA LYS A 53 40.92 -4.33 11.70
C LYS A 53 42.32 -3.92 11.26
N LYS A 54 42.45 -2.94 10.36
CA LYS A 54 43.74 -2.40 9.89
C LYS A 54 43.67 -0.90 9.82
N ILE A 55 44.79 -0.22 10.05
CA ILE A 55 44.85 1.25 10.07
C ILE A 55 44.74 1.85 8.66
N ASN A 56 45.31 1.14 7.67
CA ASN A 56 45.37 1.58 6.28
C ASN A 56 44.87 0.49 5.33
N TYR A 57 44.11 0.89 4.30
CA TYR A 57 43.65 0.01 3.23
C TYR A 57 43.91 0.64 1.88
N LYS A 58 44.55 -0.09 0.98
CA LYS A 58 44.53 0.25 -0.45
C LYS A 58 43.18 -0.13 -1.02
N ILE A 59 42.52 0.81 -1.68
CA ILE A 59 41.17 0.65 -2.23
C ILE A 59 41.09 1.22 -3.64
N ILE A 60 40.07 0.80 -4.37
CA ILE A 60 39.71 1.40 -5.65
C ILE A 60 38.51 2.32 -5.39
N ILE A 61 38.68 3.61 -5.66
CA ILE A 61 37.67 4.64 -5.41
C ILE A 61 36.85 4.85 -6.69
N PRO A 62 35.51 4.65 -6.66
CA PRO A 62 34.66 5.00 -7.78
C PRO A 62 34.63 6.53 -7.96
N PHE A 63 35.04 7.01 -9.13
CA PHE A 63 34.95 8.43 -9.49
C PHE A 63 33.74 8.71 -10.36
N SER A 64 33.43 7.80 -11.28
CA SER A 64 32.28 7.87 -12.18
C SER A 64 31.71 6.47 -12.43
N LYS A 65 30.62 6.36 -13.19
CA LYS A 65 29.99 5.09 -13.57
C LYS A 65 30.96 4.09 -14.23
N LEU A 66 31.98 4.58 -14.94
CA LEU A 66 32.94 3.74 -15.69
C LEU A 66 34.40 3.98 -15.30
N ALA A 67 34.67 4.85 -14.33
CA ALA A 67 36.03 5.28 -13.99
C ALA A 67 36.33 5.09 -12.50
N PHE A 68 37.52 4.57 -12.23
CA PHE A 68 38.00 4.25 -10.91
C PHE A 68 39.45 4.72 -10.71
N TYR A 69 39.78 5.19 -9.51
CA TYR A 69 41.14 5.55 -9.12
C TYR A 69 41.67 4.61 -8.05
N GLU A 70 42.98 4.35 -8.08
CA GLU A 70 43.66 3.73 -6.96
C GLU A 70 43.81 4.75 -5.82
N GLY A 71 43.45 4.35 -4.61
CA GLY A 71 43.50 5.18 -3.42
C GLY A 71 43.87 4.40 -2.18
N GLU A 72 44.02 5.13 -1.08
CA GLU A 72 44.30 4.54 0.23
C GLU A 72 43.44 5.23 1.30
N ILE A 73 42.71 4.44 2.10
CA ILE A 73 42.08 4.90 3.32
C ILE A 73 43.15 4.94 4.40
N LYS A 74 43.35 6.11 5.01
CA LYS A 74 44.22 6.31 6.17
C LYS A 74 43.37 6.59 7.40
N TYR A 75 43.84 6.17 8.57
CA TYR A 75 43.19 6.43 9.87
C TYR A 75 41.78 5.85 10.00
N THR A 76 41.62 4.55 9.75
CA THR A 76 40.34 3.83 9.87
C THR A 76 39.70 3.82 11.27
N ASN A 77 40.39 4.35 12.27
CA ASN A 77 39.87 4.56 13.61
C ASN A 77 38.84 5.70 13.67
N ASN A 78 38.90 6.63 12.72
CA ASN A 78 38.01 7.78 12.63
C ASN A 78 37.22 7.73 11.34
N ILE A 79 35.92 8.01 11.43
CA ILE A 79 35.04 8.08 10.27
C ILE A 79 34.18 9.34 10.31
N TYR A 80 33.94 9.90 9.14
CA TYR A 80 32.98 10.99 8.97
C TYR A 80 31.57 10.42 8.94
N GLN A 81 30.77 10.80 9.93
CA GLN A 81 29.38 10.40 10.05
C GLN A 81 28.47 11.60 9.76
N TYR A 82 27.52 11.39 8.85
CA TYR A 82 26.46 12.34 8.56
C TYR A 82 25.49 12.45 9.74
N ILE A 83 25.23 13.67 10.23
CA ILE A 83 24.29 13.93 11.34
C ILE A 83 22.96 14.51 10.85
N GLY A 84 22.95 15.17 9.70
CA GLY A 84 21.79 15.92 9.18
C GLY A 84 22.22 17.28 8.62
N CYS A 85 21.31 17.97 7.93
CA CYS A 85 21.51 19.34 7.42
C CYS A 85 22.85 19.53 6.69
N ASN A 86 23.24 18.61 5.81
CA ASN A 86 24.52 18.61 5.08
C ASN A 86 25.76 18.74 5.99
N THR A 87 25.64 18.31 7.26
CA THR A 87 26.70 18.42 8.26
C THR A 87 27.24 17.04 8.63
N TYR A 88 28.56 16.97 8.74
CA TYR A 88 29.31 15.77 9.09
C TYR A 88 30.10 16.00 10.38
N CYS A 89 30.21 14.96 11.20
CA CYS A 89 31.13 14.95 12.34
C CYS A 89 32.14 13.83 12.20
N GLU A 90 33.36 14.08 12.65
CA GLU A 90 34.34 13.03 12.87
C GLU A 90 33.98 12.28 14.16
N ARG A 91 33.92 10.95 14.07
CA ARG A 91 33.69 10.07 15.22
C ARG A 91 34.65 8.90 15.17
N THR A 92 34.94 8.35 16.34
CA THR A 92 35.62 7.06 16.43
C THR A 92 34.74 5.97 15.83
N SER A 93 35.37 4.98 15.19
CA SER A 93 34.68 3.89 14.52
C SER A 93 33.78 3.10 15.47
N GLN A 94 34.13 2.96 16.76
CA GLN A 94 33.25 2.33 17.74
C GLN A 94 31.98 3.16 18.02
N ASN A 95 32.10 4.49 18.13
CA ASN A 95 30.94 5.35 18.37
C ASN A 95 30.03 5.41 17.15
N ALA A 96 30.62 5.43 15.96
CA ALA A 96 29.86 5.38 14.73
C ALA A 96 29.14 4.03 14.56
N HIS A 97 29.78 2.91 14.91
CA HIS A 97 29.15 1.59 14.94
C HIS A 97 27.90 1.57 15.84
N LYS A 98 28.04 2.03 17.10
CA LYS A 98 26.90 2.13 18.04
C LYS A 98 25.77 3.01 17.49
N TYR A 99 26.10 4.11 16.81
CA TYR A 99 25.10 4.98 16.19
C TYR A 99 24.37 4.27 15.05
N LEU A 100 25.08 3.53 14.20
CA LEU A 100 24.49 2.76 13.12
C LEU A 100 23.58 1.65 13.65
N GLU A 101 23.97 0.95 14.72
CA GLU A 101 23.12 -0.04 15.38
C GLU A 101 21.83 0.59 15.93
N LYS A 102 21.92 1.74 16.62
CA LYS A 102 20.75 2.47 17.11
C LYS A 102 19.82 2.91 15.97
N LYS A 103 20.40 3.33 14.84
CA LYS A 103 19.62 3.67 13.65
C LYS A 103 18.95 2.43 13.05
N LEU A 104 19.67 1.32 12.95
CA LEU A 104 19.14 0.05 12.44
C LEU A 104 17.92 -0.41 13.25
N ASP A 105 18.02 -0.43 14.59
CA ASP A 105 16.90 -0.76 15.47
C ASP A 105 15.69 0.16 15.25
N ALA A 106 15.93 1.46 15.06
CA ALA A 106 14.85 2.40 14.75
C ALA A 106 14.18 2.11 13.39
N TYR A 107 14.93 1.67 12.38
CA TYR A 107 14.37 1.25 11.09
C TYR A 107 13.62 -0.08 11.19
N GLU A 108 14.12 -1.05 11.93
CA GLU A 108 13.45 -2.34 12.15
C GLU A 108 12.11 -2.15 12.88
N LYS A 109 12.06 -1.24 13.87
CA LYS A 109 10.79 -0.84 14.52
C LYS A 109 9.80 -0.22 13.54
N LYS A 110 10.26 0.69 12.67
CA LYS A 110 9.41 1.30 11.63
C LYS A 110 8.92 0.26 10.63
N TYR A 111 9.79 -0.65 10.22
CA TYR A 111 9.44 -1.74 9.31
C TYR A 111 8.33 -2.62 9.90
N LYS A 112 8.43 -2.97 11.20
CA LYS A 112 7.39 -3.73 11.90
C LYS A 112 6.04 -3.01 11.89
N ILE A 113 6.01 -1.72 12.20
CA ILE A 113 4.76 -0.92 12.19
C ILE A 113 4.10 -0.93 10.81
N ILE A 114 4.88 -0.75 9.74
CA ILE A 114 4.35 -0.75 8.37
C ILE A 114 3.89 -2.15 7.96
N SER A 115 4.63 -3.18 8.33
CA SER A 115 4.23 -4.58 8.07
C SER A 115 2.90 -4.92 8.76
N ASP A 116 2.72 -4.49 10.01
CA ASP A 116 1.46 -4.65 10.74
C ASP A 116 0.30 -3.87 10.06
N GLU A 117 0.57 -2.66 9.55
CA GLU A 117 -0.43 -1.88 8.80
C GLU A 117 -0.81 -2.53 7.47
N ILE A 118 0.17 -3.08 6.73
CA ILE A 118 -0.08 -3.84 5.49
C ILE A 118 -0.93 -5.07 5.76
N ASN A 119 -0.63 -5.82 6.83
CA ASN A 119 -1.42 -6.98 7.24
C ASN A 119 -2.86 -6.59 7.60
N LYS A 120 -3.04 -5.47 8.31
CA LYS A 120 -4.37 -4.94 8.63
C LYS A 120 -5.15 -4.56 7.37
N LEU A 121 -4.53 -3.79 6.46
CA LEU A 121 -5.16 -3.37 5.21
C LEU A 121 -5.51 -4.56 4.31
N THR A 122 -4.64 -5.57 4.26
CA THR A 122 -4.88 -6.79 3.48
C THR A 122 -6.10 -7.55 3.99
N LYS A 123 -6.25 -7.69 5.32
CA LYS A 123 -7.43 -8.31 5.94
C LYS A 123 -8.70 -7.50 5.69
N GLU A 124 -8.61 -6.17 5.77
CA GLU A 124 -9.75 -5.28 5.51
C GLU A 124 -10.23 -5.39 4.06
N ILE A 125 -9.30 -5.44 3.10
CA ILE A 125 -9.62 -5.66 1.68
C ILE A 125 -10.25 -7.04 1.48
N GLN A 126 -9.70 -8.08 2.10
CA GLN A 126 -10.25 -9.44 2.01
C GLN A 126 -11.70 -9.49 2.51
N LEU A 127 -11.97 -8.88 3.67
CA LEU A 127 -13.32 -8.81 4.25
C LEU A 127 -14.28 -8.00 3.37
N ALA A 128 -13.82 -6.89 2.79
CA ALA A 128 -14.63 -6.09 1.87
C ALA A 128 -15.03 -6.89 0.61
N LEU A 129 -14.11 -7.69 0.07
CA LEU A 129 -14.38 -8.55 -1.09
C LEU A 129 -15.35 -9.69 -0.74
N GLU A 130 -15.25 -10.27 0.45
CA GLU A 130 -16.17 -11.32 0.92
C GLU A 130 -17.61 -10.78 1.13
N LEU A 131 -17.74 -9.58 1.68
CA LEU A 131 -19.04 -8.89 1.80
C LEU A 131 -19.66 -8.57 0.43
N GLU A 132 -18.86 -8.17 -0.55
CA GLU A 132 -19.32 -7.95 -1.93
C GLU A 132 -19.84 -9.25 -2.57
N GLN A 133 -19.20 -10.39 -2.30
CA GLN A 133 -19.63 -11.69 -2.82
C GLN A 133 -20.94 -12.18 -2.18
N THR A 134 -21.05 -12.11 -0.85
CA THR A 134 -22.25 -12.54 -0.12
C THR A 134 -23.47 -11.68 -0.45
N SER A 135 -23.30 -10.38 -0.63
CA SER A 135 -24.39 -9.49 -1.05
C SER A 135 -24.87 -9.78 -2.48
N ASN A 136 -23.97 -10.13 -3.40
CA ASN A 136 -24.34 -10.53 -4.76
C ASN A 136 -25.05 -11.90 -4.83
N ILE A 137 -24.63 -12.87 -4.00
CA ILE A 137 -25.32 -14.18 -3.91
C ILE A 137 -26.76 -14.00 -3.39
N ASN A 138 -26.96 -13.16 -2.37
CA ASN A 138 -28.29 -12.88 -1.84
C ASN A 138 -29.18 -12.11 -2.83
N LYS A 139 -28.63 -11.19 -3.65
CA LYS A 139 -29.39 -10.52 -4.74
C LYS A 139 -29.83 -11.51 -5.83
N ASN A 140 -29.01 -12.50 -6.16
CA ASN A 140 -29.33 -13.48 -7.21
C ASN A 140 -30.37 -14.52 -6.77
N ASN A 141 -30.44 -14.84 -5.47
CA ASN A 141 -31.43 -15.78 -4.92
C ASN A 141 -32.84 -15.18 -4.72
N ILE A 142 -33.02 -13.87 -4.89
CA ILE A 142 -34.34 -13.20 -4.77
C ILE A 142 -35.11 -13.24 -6.11
N ASN A 143 -34.44 -13.57 -7.23
CA ASN A 143 -35.06 -13.59 -8.56
C ASN A 143 -35.33 -15.01 -9.11
N GLN A 144 -35.17 -16.05 -8.29
CA GLN A 144 -35.63 -17.39 -8.63
C GLN A 144 -36.84 -17.73 -7.76
N ASP A 145 -38.02 -17.49 -8.34
CA ASP A 145 -39.23 -18.26 -8.02
C ASP A 145 -38.93 -19.71 -8.39
N ASP A 146 -38.36 -20.49 -7.47
CA ASP A 146 -38.45 -21.93 -7.51
C ASP A 146 -38.40 -22.48 -6.08
N ASP A 147 -39.50 -23.13 -5.72
CA ASP A 147 -39.71 -23.91 -4.51
C ASP A 147 -38.57 -24.94 -4.31
N SER A 148 -37.58 -24.62 -3.50
CA SER A 148 -36.70 -25.64 -2.93
C SER A 148 -36.15 -25.20 -1.57
N HIS A 149 -36.65 -25.86 -0.54
CA HIS A 149 -36.27 -25.73 0.87
C HIS A 149 -34.75 -25.78 1.09
N ASN A 150 -34.07 -24.65 1.36
CA ASN A 150 -32.87 -24.67 2.23
C ASN A 150 -32.29 -23.34 2.77
N SER A 151 -32.97 -22.19 2.70
CA SER A 151 -32.35 -20.89 3.11
C SER A 151 -33.17 -20.05 4.09
N LYS A 152 -34.14 -20.62 4.79
CA LYS A 152 -35.02 -19.88 5.72
C LYS A 152 -34.43 -19.62 7.12
N ASN A 153 -33.20 -20.05 7.39
CA ASN A 153 -32.69 -20.09 8.77
C ASN A 153 -31.83 -18.88 9.17
N VAL A 154 -31.63 -17.89 8.29
CA VAL A 154 -30.78 -16.73 8.59
C VAL A 154 -31.55 -15.43 8.41
N PHE A 155 -31.72 -14.69 9.50
CA PHE A 155 -32.46 -13.42 9.56
C PHE A 155 -31.52 -12.29 9.99
N VAL A 156 -31.71 -11.09 9.45
CA VAL A 156 -31.01 -9.89 9.92
C VAL A 156 -31.94 -9.15 10.88
N ARG A 157 -31.51 -8.99 12.14
CA ARG A 157 -32.28 -8.24 13.14
C ARG A 157 -32.24 -6.73 12.85
N PRO A 158 -33.23 -5.96 13.34
CA PRO A 158 -33.25 -4.49 13.21
C PRO A 158 -32.03 -3.77 13.82
N ASP A 159 -31.30 -4.44 14.72
CA ASP A 159 -30.07 -3.95 15.35
C ASP A 159 -28.80 -4.17 14.48
N GLY A 160 -28.93 -4.83 13.33
CA GLY A 160 -27.85 -5.09 12.37
C GLY A 160 -27.07 -6.39 12.62
N TYR A 161 -27.44 -7.20 13.61
CA TYR A 161 -26.82 -8.52 13.84
C TYR A 161 -27.55 -9.62 13.06
N LEU A 162 -26.82 -10.64 12.63
CA LEU A 162 -27.40 -11.85 12.03
C LEU A 162 -27.90 -12.80 13.13
N GLU A 163 -29.12 -13.28 12.99
CA GLU A 163 -29.75 -14.29 13.84
C GLU A 163 -29.98 -15.55 13.00
N ILE A 164 -29.36 -16.66 13.42
CA ILE A 164 -29.56 -17.97 12.80
C ILE A 164 -30.56 -18.72 13.67
N ARG A 165 -31.67 -19.16 13.08
CA ARG A 165 -32.69 -19.99 13.73
C ARG A 165 -32.77 -21.33 13.04
N GLU A 166 -32.60 -22.41 13.79
CA GLU A 166 -32.82 -23.75 13.29
C GLU A 166 -34.34 -24.04 13.25
N GLU A 167 -34.81 -24.72 12.21
CA GLU A 167 -36.20 -25.18 12.13
C GLU A 167 -36.38 -26.30 13.15
N TYR A 168 -37.31 -26.13 14.10
CA TYR A 168 -37.61 -27.15 15.10
C TYR A 168 -38.26 -28.35 14.41
N HIS A 169 -37.58 -29.49 14.36
CA HIS A 169 -38.16 -30.75 13.91
C HIS A 169 -38.60 -31.57 15.11
N SER A 170 -39.88 -31.97 15.12
CA SER A 170 -40.45 -32.81 16.18
C SER A 170 -39.84 -34.22 16.29
N SER A 171 -38.87 -34.54 15.44
CA SER A 171 -38.05 -35.75 15.50
C SER A 171 -36.79 -35.61 16.36
N ASP A 172 -36.40 -34.39 16.75
CA ASP A 172 -35.22 -34.16 17.61
C ASP A 172 -35.46 -34.54 19.09
N ASP A 173 -36.69 -34.90 19.43
CA ASP A 173 -37.06 -35.42 20.74
C ASP A 173 -36.82 -36.95 20.87
N GLU A 174 -36.49 -37.65 19.78
CA GLU A 174 -36.17 -39.09 19.84
C GLU A 174 -34.66 -39.36 19.76
N ASN A 175 -34.18 -39.87 20.89
CA ASN A 175 -32.83 -40.31 21.19
C ASN A 175 -32.38 -41.42 20.22
N ASP A 176 -31.60 -41.11 19.18
CA ASP A 176 -30.87 -42.14 18.43
C ASP A 176 -29.53 -41.66 17.85
N ASN A 177 -28.49 -42.40 18.22
CA ASN A 177 -27.11 -42.25 17.75
C ASN A 177 -27.02 -42.56 16.25
N LEU A 178 -26.74 -41.57 15.39
CA LEU A 178 -26.36 -41.81 13.99
C LEU A 178 -25.26 -40.86 13.52
N ASN A 179 -24.24 -41.48 12.90
CA ASN A 179 -22.96 -40.91 12.48
C ASN A 179 -23.11 -39.79 11.44
N VAL A 180 -22.44 -38.67 11.69
CA VAL A 180 -22.28 -37.55 10.76
C VAL A 180 -21.29 -37.94 9.65
N THR A 181 -21.72 -37.92 8.39
CA THR A 181 -20.82 -38.05 7.22
C THR A 181 -20.33 -36.66 6.78
N ASP A 182 -19.00 -36.48 6.84
CA ASP A 182 -18.22 -35.26 6.59
C ASP A 182 -18.13 -34.82 5.11
N ASP A 183 -19.24 -34.76 4.36
CA ASP A 183 -19.17 -34.40 2.93
C ASP A 183 -19.32 -32.89 2.63
N LYS A 184 -19.52 -32.03 3.63
CA LYS A 184 -19.74 -30.58 3.44
C LYS A 184 -18.51 -29.68 3.63
N PHE A 185 -17.35 -30.22 4.02
CA PHE A 185 -16.14 -29.40 4.24
C PHE A 185 -15.27 -29.17 3.00
N ASN A 186 -15.53 -29.87 1.87
CA ASN A 186 -14.69 -29.77 0.67
C ASN A 186 -15.02 -28.60 -0.28
N SER A 187 -16.13 -27.87 -0.10
CA SER A 187 -16.49 -26.77 -1.01
C SER A 187 -15.81 -25.43 -0.67
N ILE A 188 -15.31 -25.27 0.55
CA ILE A 188 -14.69 -24.01 1.02
C ILE A 188 -13.26 -23.86 0.48
N TYR A 189 -12.54 -24.97 0.24
CA TYR A 189 -11.16 -24.92 -0.24
C TYR A 189 -11.02 -24.58 -1.74
N SER A 190 -12.04 -24.85 -2.57
CA SER A 190 -11.97 -24.56 -4.02
C SER A 190 -12.08 -23.06 -4.36
N ASN A 191 -12.70 -22.24 -3.49
CA ASN A 191 -12.93 -20.81 -3.77
C ASN A 191 -11.70 -19.92 -3.55
N ASN A 192 -10.62 -20.42 -2.93
CA ASN A 192 -9.42 -19.61 -2.70
C ASN A 192 -8.65 -19.30 -3.99
N ASN A 193 -8.70 -20.18 -5.00
CA ASN A 193 -8.02 -19.97 -6.28
C ASN A 193 -8.70 -18.89 -7.13
N ASP A 194 -10.03 -18.84 -7.13
CA ASP A 194 -10.80 -17.85 -7.90
C ASP A 194 -10.67 -16.42 -7.34
N ILE A 195 -10.47 -16.30 -6.02
CA ILE A 195 -10.18 -15.02 -5.35
C ILE A 195 -8.79 -14.51 -5.75
N GLN A 196 -7.78 -15.38 -5.77
CA GLN A 196 -6.44 -14.99 -6.23
C GLN A 196 -6.41 -14.62 -7.71
N GLU A 197 -7.15 -15.34 -8.56
CA GLU A 197 -7.25 -15.02 -9.99
C GLU A 197 -7.92 -13.66 -10.25
N LYS A 198 -8.95 -13.29 -9.47
CA LYS A 198 -9.58 -11.96 -9.55
C LYS A 198 -8.68 -10.83 -9.05
N ILE A 199 -7.82 -11.09 -8.07
CA ILE A 199 -6.79 -10.14 -7.61
C ILE A 199 -5.77 -9.90 -8.74
N ILE A 200 -5.25 -10.97 -9.35
CA ILE A 200 -4.27 -10.90 -10.45
C ILE A 200 -4.86 -10.20 -11.68
N LYS A 201 -6.08 -10.57 -12.09
CA LYS A 201 -6.75 -9.97 -13.26
C LYS A 201 -7.03 -8.47 -13.08
N ARG A 202 -7.29 -7.99 -11.86
CA ARG A 202 -7.46 -6.56 -11.57
C ARG A 202 -6.13 -5.80 -11.52
N GLU A 203 -5.04 -6.46 -11.13
CA GLU A 203 -3.69 -5.88 -11.20
C GLU A 203 -3.22 -5.66 -12.65
N ASP A 204 -3.49 -6.60 -13.56
CA ASP A 204 -3.08 -6.54 -14.97
C ASP A 204 -3.84 -5.51 -15.82
N VAL A 205 -5.10 -5.21 -15.47
CA VAL A 205 -5.87 -4.16 -16.17
C VAL A 205 -5.33 -2.76 -15.85
N LEU A 206 -4.77 -2.55 -14.65
CA LEU A 206 -4.20 -1.26 -14.24
C LEU A 206 -2.78 -1.01 -14.79
N THR A 207 -2.02 -2.04 -15.15
CA THR A 207 -0.71 -1.89 -15.79
C THR A 207 -0.82 -1.55 -17.28
N ASN A 208 -1.83 -2.09 -17.98
CA ASN A 208 -2.05 -1.83 -19.41
C ASN A 208 -2.61 -0.44 -19.73
N ILE A 209 -3.33 0.21 -18.80
CA ILE A 209 -3.81 1.58 -18.99
C ILE A 209 -2.64 2.59 -19.02
N ASN A 210 -1.49 2.27 -18.43
CA ASN A 210 -0.34 3.19 -18.33
C ASN A 210 0.73 3.06 -19.43
N ILE A 211 0.61 2.11 -20.36
CA ILE A 211 1.65 1.90 -21.40
C ILE A 211 1.30 2.59 -22.74
N ASN A 212 0.03 2.96 -22.97
CA ASN A 212 -0.46 3.33 -24.31
C ASN A 212 -0.60 4.85 -24.61
N GLU A 213 -0.06 5.76 -23.80
CA GLU A 213 -0.18 7.23 -24.04
C GLU A 213 1.15 7.95 -24.33
N ASN A 214 2.18 7.26 -24.83
CA ASN A 214 3.41 7.92 -25.29
C ASN A 214 3.66 7.65 -26.78
N HIS A 215 2.90 8.31 -27.65
CA HIS A 215 3.39 8.81 -28.95
C HIS A 215 2.30 9.63 -29.65
N LYS A 216 2.47 10.96 -29.66
CA LYS A 216 2.29 11.87 -30.82
C LYS A 216 2.41 13.33 -30.38
N ASP A 217 3.58 13.87 -30.66
CA ASP A 217 3.90 15.15 -31.32
C ASP A 217 3.17 16.45 -30.96
N GLU A 218 4.04 17.46 -30.81
CA GLU A 218 3.83 18.90 -30.69
C GLU A 218 2.97 19.48 -31.81
N GLU A 219 2.03 20.37 -31.49
CA GLU A 219 1.90 21.68 -32.15
C GLU A 219 0.91 22.62 -31.43
N SER A 220 1.16 23.90 -31.65
CA SER A 220 0.66 25.09 -30.98
C SER A 220 -0.71 25.62 -31.45
N ILE A 221 -1.34 26.48 -30.63
CA ILE A 221 -2.00 27.78 -30.94
C ILE A 221 -3.32 28.02 -30.18
N GLN A 222 -3.44 29.28 -29.77
CA GLN A 222 -4.47 30.06 -29.08
C GLN A 222 -5.92 29.83 -29.53
N ASN A 223 -6.88 30.10 -28.63
CA ASN A 223 -7.91 31.12 -28.82
C ASN A 223 -8.72 31.40 -27.54
N ASP A 224 -8.92 32.69 -27.29
CA ASP A 224 -9.90 33.26 -26.37
C ASP A 224 -11.33 32.90 -26.80
N ASP A 225 -12.22 32.59 -25.85
CA ASP A 225 -13.46 33.36 -25.72
C ASP A 225 -14.24 33.12 -24.43
N LYS A 226 -14.96 34.18 -24.04
CA LYS A 226 -15.66 34.41 -22.78
C LYS A 226 -16.88 33.49 -22.60
N HIS A 227 -17.00 32.86 -21.42
CA HIS A 227 -18.31 32.71 -20.75
C HIS A 227 -18.18 32.62 -19.23
N LYS A 228 -18.79 33.59 -18.56
CA LYS A 228 -18.83 33.79 -17.11
C LYS A 228 -19.92 32.87 -16.53
N MET A 229 -19.52 31.75 -15.93
CA MET A 229 -20.34 31.00 -14.97
C MET A 229 -19.50 30.74 -13.72
N VAL A 230 -19.97 31.27 -12.59
CA VAL A 230 -19.39 31.04 -11.27
C VAL A 230 -19.57 29.56 -10.93
N LYS A 231 -18.52 28.77 -11.16
CA LYS A 231 -18.40 27.40 -10.67
C LYS A 231 -17.43 27.40 -9.49
N ASN A 232 -17.88 26.82 -8.39
CA ASN A 232 -17.10 26.59 -7.17
C ASN A 232 -15.70 26.08 -7.54
N LYS A 233 -14.65 26.85 -7.21
CA LYS A 233 -13.26 26.51 -7.54
C LYS A 233 -12.88 25.22 -6.81
N SER A 234 -12.84 24.11 -7.53
CA SER A 234 -12.13 22.90 -7.12
C SER A 234 -10.66 23.25 -6.86
N LEU A 235 -10.11 22.76 -5.76
CA LEU A 235 -8.71 22.95 -5.40
C LEU A 235 -7.80 22.47 -6.55
N ASN A 236 -6.75 23.24 -6.85
CA ASN A 236 -5.77 22.88 -7.88
C ASN A 236 -4.82 21.84 -7.29
N ILE A 237 -5.03 20.57 -7.66
CA ILE A 237 -4.32 19.42 -7.11
C ILE A 237 -3.55 18.74 -8.26
N ASN A 238 -2.30 18.33 -8.03
CA ASN A 238 -1.48 17.62 -9.01
C ASN A 238 -1.93 16.15 -9.17
N LYS A 239 -1.35 15.43 -10.15
CA LYS A 239 -1.64 13.99 -10.40
C LYS A 239 -1.36 13.06 -9.20
N GLN A 240 -0.73 13.57 -8.13
CA GLN A 240 -0.41 12.85 -6.90
C GLN A 240 -1.33 13.23 -5.71
N GLY A 241 -2.31 14.10 -5.90
CA GLY A 241 -3.23 14.49 -4.83
C GLY A 241 -2.73 15.64 -3.94
N LEU A 242 -1.65 16.34 -4.31
CA LEU A 242 -1.09 17.47 -3.56
C LEU A 242 -1.50 18.82 -4.16
N LEU A 243 -1.71 19.82 -3.30
CA LEU A 243 -2.08 21.18 -3.72
C LEU A 243 -0.93 21.83 -4.52
N ASN A 244 -1.24 22.36 -5.70
CA ASN A 244 -0.30 23.16 -6.48
C ASN A 244 -0.20 24.58 -5.88
N ILE A 245 0.77 24.77 -5.01
CA ILE A 245 1.12 26.08 -4.45
C ILE A 245 2.28 26.63 -5.29
N LYS A 246 2.06 27.74 -5.99
CA LYS A 246 3.15 28.54 -6.56
C LYS A 246 3.61 29.53 -5.49
N GLU A 247 4.81 29.34 -4.97
CA GLU A 247 5.43 30.29 -4.06
C GLU A 247 6.02 31.45 -4.87
N ASN A 248 5.40 32.64 -4.77
CA ASN A 248 5.94 33.86 -5.35
C ASN A 248 6.87 34.53 -4.31
N TYR A 249 8.15 34.19 -4.34
CA TYR A 249 9.16 34.98 -3.63
C TYR A 249 9.47 36.23 -4.46
N THR A 250 9.01 37.39 -3.99
CA THR A 250 9.53 38.67 -4.45
C THR A 250 10.73 39.01 -3.56
N SER A 251 11.93 38.68 -4.04
CA SER A 251 13.16 39.13 -3.40
C SER A 251 13.32 40.63 -3.68
N SER A 252 13.02 41.48 -2.71
CA SER A 252 13.37 42.90 -2.76
C SER A 252 14.89 43.02 -2.55
N SER A 253 15.65 42.95 -3.64
CA SER A 253 17.04 43.39 -3.65
C SER A 253 17.04 44.91 -3.73
N SER A 254 17.29 45.58 -2.62
CA SER A 254 17.64 47.00 -2.61
C SER A 254 19.03 47.14 -3.24
N GLU A 255 19.08 47.72 -4.43
CA GLU A 255 20.32 48.24 -5.03
C GLU A 255 20.92 49.29 -4.07
N ILE A 256 22.16 49.06 -3.67
CA ILE A 256 23.00 50.05 -3.02
C ILE A 256 23.79 50.68 -4.16
N ASP A 257 23.47 51.92 -4.49
CA ASP A 257 24.22 52.73 -5.45
C ASP A 257 25.58 53.11 -4.85
N ASP A 258 26.64 52.97 -5.67
CA ASP A 258 28.01 53.45 -5.43
C ASP A 258 28.11 54.99 -5.43
#